data_AF-A0A9P5PJ23-F1
#
_entry.id   AF-A0A9P5PJ23-F1
#
_cell.length_a   1.000
_cell.length_b   1.000
_cell.length_c   1.000
_cell.angle_alpha   90.00
_cell.angle_beta   90.00
_cell.angle_gamma   90.00
#
_symmetry.space_group_name_H-M   'P 1'
#
loop_
_entity.id
_entity.type
_entity.pdbx_description
1 polymer ?
#
loop_
_entity_poly.entity_id
_entity_poly.type
_entity_poly.pdbx_seq_one_letter_code
_entity_poly.pdbx_strand_id
1 'polypeptide(L)'
;MITTFTLRGLPCFDFDLIAALQLMPSISYLEIDDSDDMDYLQSPITSRLMSSLQHQSTSLPLVPKLHSLRLISKRREPLDDLTFISMVESRWFKPGSELAAAMFSMGKACIRSVVLTFSWREVDAEVYQPLRNLDAEGLRVVVTGTNGVKV
;
A
#
# COMPACT_ATOMS: atom_id res chain seq x y z
N MET A 1 13.55 -11.65 13.27
CA MET A 1 12.48 -10.63 13.12
C MET A 1 12.19 -10.50 11.64
N ILE A 2 10.93 -10.66 11.22
CA ILE A 2 10.55 -10.53 9.80
C ILE A 2 10.27 -9.05 9.53
N THR A 3 11.06 -8.46 8.64
CA THR A 3 10.89 -7.07 8.19
C THR A 3 10.32 -6.99 6.78
N THR A 4 10.38 -8.09 6.05
CA THR A 4 10.01 -8.18 4.64
C THR A 4 9.02 -9.30 4.48
N PHE A 5 7.86 -9.00 3.92
CA PHE A 5 6.84 -9.98 3.56
C PHE A 5 6.49 -9.78 2.09
N THR A 6 6.64 -10.85 1.31
CA THR A 6 6.38 -10.86 -0.12
C THR A 6 5.45 -12.00 -0.43
N LEU A 7 4.30 -11.69 -1.01
CA LEU A 7 3.30 -12.64 -1.47
C LEU A 7 3.23 -12.57 -2.99
N ARG A 8 3.57 -13.65 -3.70
CA ARG A 8 3.50 -13.70 -5.18
C ARG A 8 2.77 -14.94 -5.64
N GLY A 9 1.80 -14.77 -6.54
CA GLY A 9 1.12 -15.87 -7.22
C GLY A 9 0.34 -16.83 -6.31
N LEU A 10 0.03 -16.39 -5.09
CA LEU A 10 -0.74 -17.19 -4.14
C LEU A 10 -2.20 -16.73 -4.16
N PRO A 11 -3.15 -17.58 -4.60
CA PRO A 11 -4.57 -17.31 -4.44
C PRO A 11 -4.88 -17.26 -2.95
N CYS A 12 -5.24 -16.07 -2.46
CA CYS A 12 -5.74 -15.92 -1.10
C CYS A 12 -6.71 -14.75 -1.01
N PHE A 13 -7.60 -14.82 -0.02
CA PHE A 13 -8.48 -13.71 0.28
C PHE A 13 -7.77 -12.64 1.10
N ASP A 14 -8.33 -11.43 1.06
CA ASP A 14 -7.85 -10.32 1.88
C ASP A 14 -7.88 -10.62 3.38
N PHE A 15 -8.89 -11.33 3.88
CA PHE A 15 -9.03 -11.65 5.31
C PHE A 15 -7.91 -12.57 5.80
N ASP A 16 -7.46 -13.54 5.00
CA ASP A 16 -6.35 -14.43 5.34
C ASP A 16 -5.04 -13.65 5.40
N LEU A 17 -4.81 -12.76 4.42
CA LEU A 17 -3.63 -11.90 4.43
C LEU A 17 -3.66 -10.93 5.61
N ILE A 18 -4.81 -10.33 5.90
CA ILE A 18 -4.97 -9.44 7.07
C ILE A 18 -4.62 -10.21 8.35
N ALA A 19 -5.16 -11.40 8.54
CA ALA A 19 -4.86 -12.24 9.70
C ALA A 19 -3.35 -12.56 9.80
N ALA A 20 -2.70 -12.87 8.68
CA ALA A 20 -1.26 -13.09 8.65
C ALA A 20 -0.46 -11.82 9.03
N LEU A 21 -0.83 -10.66 8.47
CA LEU A 21 -0.17 -9.38 8.76
C LEU A 21 -0.32 -8.95 10.23
N GLN A 22 -1.44 -9.30 10.89
CA GLN A 22 -1.63 -9.05 12.34
C GLN A 22 -0.57 -9.76 13.19
N LEU A 23 -0.07 -10.92 12.74
CA LEU A 23 0.96 -11.68 13.42
C LEU A 23 2.38 -11.14 13.15
N MET A 24 2.51 -10.17 12.24
CA MET A 24 3.80 -9.66 11.77
C MET A 24 3.89 -8.11 11.84
N PRO A 25 3.69 -7.50 13.02
CA PRO A 25 3.69 -6.04 13.17
C PRO A 25 5.04 -5.38 12.89
N SER A 26 6.14 -6.17 12.80
CA SER A 26 7.49 -5.69 12.49
C SER A 26 7.77 -5.49 11.01
N ILE A 27 6.85 -5.85 10.12
CA ILE A 27 7.04 -5.68 8.67
C ILE A 27 7.25 -4.21 8.35
N SER A 28 8.32 -3.93 7.59
CA SER A 28 8.62 -2.63 7.01
C SER A 28 8.52 -2.62 5.49
N TYR A 29 8.62 -3.78 4.84
CA TYR A 29 8.43 -3.95 3.41
C TYR A 29 7.33 -4.99 3.14
N LEU A 30 6.26 -4.56 2.48
CA LEU A 30 5.16 -5.41 2.02
C LEU A 30 5.11 -5.39 0.50
N GLU A 31 5.20 -6.58 -0.10
CA GLU A 31 4.97 -6.77 -1.52
C GLU A 31 3.85 -7.79 -1.74
N ILE A 32 2.90 -7.44 -2.59
CA ILE A 32 1.79 -8.30 -2.99
C ILE A 32 1.73 -8.28 -4.51
N ASP A 33 1.82 -9.46 -5.10
CA ASP A 33 1.81 -9.67 -6.52
C ASP A 33 0.77 -10.75 -6.84
N ASP A 34 -0.40 -10.31 -7.33
CA ASP A 34 -1.48 -11.21 -7.73
C ASP A 34 -1.38 -11.65 -9.21
N SER A 35 -0.21 -11.47 -9.82
CA SER A 35 -0.04 -11.57 -11.26
C SER A 35 0.16 -12.98 -11.84
N ASP A 36 0.47 -13.96 -11.00
CA ASP A 36 0.75 -15.34 -11.40
C ASP A 36 -0.47 -16.28 -11.27
N ASP A 37 -1.61 -15.75 -10.82
CA ASP A 37 -2.80 -16.54 -10.56
C ASP A 37 -3.71 -16.65 -11.80
N MET A 38 -4.03 -17.90 -12.17
CA MET A 38 -4.94 -18.24 -13.26
C MET A 38 -6.41 -18.22 -12.81
N ASP A 39 -6.67 -18.19 -11.51
CA ASP A 39 -8.02 -18.27 -10.95
C ASP A 39 -8.54 -16.87 -10.56
N TYR A 40 -9.28 -16.25 -11.47
CA TYR A 40 -9.75 -14.85 -11.39
C TYR A 40 -10.67 -14.49 -10.22
N LEU A 41 -10.82 -15.36 -9.20
CA LEU A 41 -11.80 -15.20 -8.10
C LEU A 41 -11.22 -14.73 -6.74
N GLN A 42 -9.93 -14.91 -6.43
CA GLN A 42 -9.32 -14.48 -5.15
C GLN A 42 -8.09 -13.54 -5.27
N SER A 43 -8.24 -12.21 -5.09
CA SER A 43 -7.08 -11.32 -4.85
C SER A 43 -7.10 -10.76 -3.44
N PRO A 44 -5.92 -10.71 -2.78
CA PRO A 44 -5.79 -10.00 -1.52
C PRO A 44 -5.71 -8.48 -1.67
N ILE A 45 -5.51 -7.94 -2.88
CA ILE A 45 -5.40 -6.50 -3.13
C ILE A 45 -6.81 -5.89 -3.22
N THR A 46 -7.41 -5.61 -2.07
CA THR A 46 -8.77 -5.06 -1.96
C THR A 46 -8.80 -3.73 -1.20
N SER A 47 -9.89 -2.98 -1.34
CA SER A 47 -10.12 -1.78 -0.52
C SER A 47 -10.13 -2.10 0.98
N ARG A 48 -10.62 -3.29 1.38
CA ARG A 48 -10.60 -3.75 2.78
C ARG A 48 -9.16 -3.88 3.29
N LEU A 49 -8.26 -4.48 2.50
CA LEU A 49 -6.84 -4.54 2.85
C LEU A 49 -6.28 -3.12 3.00
N MET A 50 -6.57 -2.21 2.06
CA MET A 50 -6.08 -0.83 2.14
C MET A 50 -6.60 -0.09 3.39
N SER A 51 -7.89 -0.20 3.71
CA SER A 51 -8.46 0.36 4.94
C SER A 51 -7.81 -0.23 6.20
N SER A 52 -7.43 -1.50 6.19
CA SER A 52 -6.76 -2.14 7.34
C SER A 52 -5.30 -1.67 7.53
N LEU A 53 -4.64 -1.27 6.43
CA LEU A 53 -3.30 -0.72 6.44
C LEU A 53 -3.28 0.76 6.81
N GLN A 54 -4.40 1.46 6.64
CA GLN A 54 -4.57 2.88 6.94
C GLN A 54 -4.25 3.19 8.39
N HIS A 55 -3.62 4.33 8.64
CA HIS A 55 -3.48 4.84 9.99
C HIS A 55 -4.76 5.56 10.41
N GLN A 56 -5.44 5.06 11.44
CA GLN A 56 -6.56 5.74 12.08
C GLN A 56 -6.15 6.27 13.44
N SER A 57 -6.70 7.42 13.86
CA SER A 57 -6.35 8.06 15.13
C SER A 57 -6.71 7.20 16.36
N THR A 58 -7.67 6.29 16.22
CA THR A 58 -8.24 5.49 17.32
C THR A 58 -7.73 4.05 17.38
N SER A 59 -7.00 3.57 16.36
CA SER A 59 -6.56 2.18 16.28
C SER A 59 -5.12 2.06 15.78
N LEU A 60 -4.43 0.99 16.20
CA LEU A 60 -3.11 0.67 15.67
C LEU A 60 -3.28 0.13 14.24
N PRO A 61 -2.53 0.67 13.27
CA PRO A 61 -2.55 0.13 11.91
C PRO A 61 -2.03 -1.31 11.91
N LEU A 62 -2.55 -2.13 10.99
CA LEU A 62 -2.21 -3.55 10.86
C LEU A 62 -0.70 -3.82 10.79
N VAL A 63 0.03 -2.96 10.08
CA VAL A 63 1.48 -3.03 9.94
C VAL A 63 2.08 -1.69 10.35
N PRO A 64 2.30 -1.42 11.65
CA PRO A 64 2.68 -0.09 12.14
C PRO A 64 4.05 0.37 11.66
N LYS A 65 4.94 -0.57 11.30
CA LYS A 65 6.29 -0.26 10.82
C LYS A 65 6.43 -0.24 9.30
N LEU A 66 5.32 -0.31 8.55
CA LEU A 66 5.36 -0.31 7.08
C LEU A 66 5.99 0.98 6.55
N HIS A 67 7.04 0.80 5.77
CA HIS A 67 7.84 1.86 5.16
C HIS A 67 7.77 1.81 3.65
N SER A 68 7.62 0.62 3.08
CA SER A 68 7.57 0.37 1.64
C SER A 68 6.46 -0.58 1.30
N LEU A 69 5.62 -0.18 0.34
CA LEU A 69 4.50 -0.95 -0.16
C LEU A 69 4.67 -1.15 -1.67
N ARG A 70 4.53 -2.38 -2.13
CA ARG A 70 4.50 -2.72 -3.55
C ARG A 70 3.29 -3.59 -3.84
N LEU A 71 2.44 -3.14 -4.74
CA LEU A 71 1.24 -3.83 -5.18
C LEU A 71 1.29 -4.00 -6.70
N ILE A 72 1.18 -5.25 -7.17
CA ILE A 72 0.96 -5.56 -8.57
C ILE A 72 -0.41 -6.22 -8.69
N SER A 73 -1.31 -5.55 -9.40
CA SER A 73 -2.67 -5.99 -9.64
C SER A 73 -2.90 -6.33 -11.12
N LYS A 74 -3.22 -7.59 -11.43
CA LYS A 74 -3.67 -8.06 -12.75
C LYS A 74 -5.20 -8.18 -12.86
N ARG A 75 -5.94 -8.01 -11.77
CA ARG A 75 -7.37 -8.32 -11.72
C ARG A 75 -8.28 -7.19 -12.14
N ARG A 76 -9.28 -7.49 -12.97
CA ARG A 76 -10.26 -6.54 -13.48
C ARG A 76 -11.17 -5.91 -12.42
N GLU A 77 -11.25 -6.49 -11.23
CA GLU A 77 -11.98 -5.85 -10.14
C GLU A 77 -11.23 -4.58 -9.72
N PRO A 78 -11.89 -3.41 -9.78
CA PRO A 78 -11.23 -2.16 -9.49
C PRO A 78 -10.88 -2.09 -8.00
N LEU A 79 -9.58 -1.98 -7.72
CA LEU A 79 -9.12 -1.37 -6.48
C LEU A 79 -9.69 0.05 -6.44
N ASP A 80 -10.35 0.42 -5.35
CA ASP A 80 -10.77 1.80 -5.15
C ASP A 80 -9.54 2.70 -4.99
N ASP A 81 -9.28 3.51 -6.01
CA ASP A 81 -8.14 4.41 -6.09
C ASP A 81 -8.14 5.40 -4.91
N LEU A 82 -9.32 5.89 -4.50
CA LEU A 82 -9.43 6.84 -3.39
C LEU A 82 -9.10 6.20 -2.05
N THR A 83 -9.53 4.95 -1.83
CA THR A 83 -9.15 4.21 -0.62
C THR A 83 -7.64 3.96 -0.58
N PHE A 84 -7.00 3.64 -1.71
CA PHE A 84 -5.56 3.49 -1.78
C PHE A 84 -4.82 4.81 -1.47
N ILE A 85 -5.23 5.91 -2.09
CA ILE A 85 -4.65 7.24 -1.87
C ILE A 85 -4.79 7.64 -0.40
N SER A 86 -5.99 7.52 0.16
CA SER A 86 -6.25 7.85 1.58
C SER A 86 -5.41 7.01 2.54
N MET A 87 -5.20 5.73 2.22
CA MET A 87 -4.29 4.86 2.98
C MET A 87 -2.86 5.42 2.95
N VAL A 88 -2.33 5.77 1.78
CA VAL A 88 -0.97 6.32 1.66
C VAL A 88 -0.84 7.65 2.40
N GLU A 89 -1.78 8.58 2.21
CA GLU A 89 -1.80 9.89 2.87
C GLU A 89 -1.83 9.77 4.39
N SER A 90 -2.67 8.89 4.94
CA SER A 90 -2.77 8.69 6.39
C SER A 90 -1.46 8.25 7.05
N ARG A 91 -0.56 7.65 6.26
CA ARG A 91 0.70 7.06 6.71
C ARG A 91 1.91 7.88 6.34
N TRP A 92 1.74 8.90 5.50
CA TRP A 92 2.82 9.77 5.11
C TRP A 92 2.88 10.97 6.03
N PHE A 93 4.04 11.16 6.64
CA PHE A 93 4.34 12.33 7.44
C PHE A 93 5.61 12.96 6.91
N LYS A 94 5.56 14.26 6.62
CA LYS A 94 6.70 15.00 6.07
C LYS A 94 7.98 14.73 6.89
N PRO A 95 9.08 14.30 6.25
CA PRO A 95 10.35 14.10 6.94
C PRO A 95 10.77 15.37 7.70
N GLY A 96 11.22 15.23 8.94
CA GLY A 96 11.64 16.36 9.78
C GLY A 96 10.49 17.13 10.46
N SER A 97 9.22 16.79 10.21
CA SER A 97 8.11 17.36 10.97
C SER A 97 8.05 16.80 12.40
N GLU A 98 7.58 17.61 13.35
CA GLU A 98 7.33 17.17 14.74
C GLU A 98 6.39 15.96 14.79
N LEU A 99 5.39 15.93 13.91
CA LEU A 99 4.45 14.82 13.81
C LEU A 99 5.15 13.52 13.38
N ALA A 100 6.08 13.57 12.41
CA ALA A 100 6.86 12.40 12.03
C ALA A 100 7.75 11.90 13.19
N ALA A 101 8.36 12.82 13.95
CA ALA A 101 9.16 12.47 15.12
C ALA A 101 8.32 11.85 16.24
N ALA A 102 7.12 12.39 16.49
CA ALA A 102 6.16 11.83 17.45
C ALA A 102 5.72 10.42 17.05
N MET A 103 5.37 10.20 15.77
CA MET A 103 4.99 8.87 15.27
C MET A 103 6.13 7.86 15.39
N PHE A 104 7.36 8.26 15.05
CA PHE A 104 8.54 7.42 15.22
C PHE A 104 8.77 7.04 16.69
N SER A 105 8.58 7.98 17.61
CA SER A 105 8.69 7.75 19.06
C SER A 105 7.62 6.79 19.59
N MET A 106 6.45 6.74 18.94
CA MET A 106 5.40 5.74 19.18
C MET A 106 5.67 4.37 18.50
N GLY A 107 6.83 4.18 17.88
CA GLY A 107 7.19 2.95 17.18
C GLY A 107 6.46 2.76 15.84
N LYS A 108 5.83 3.82 15.31
CA LYS A 108 5.18 3.82 14.00
C LYS A 108 6.15 4.33 12.93
N ALA A 109 6.22 3.62 11.81
CA ALA A 109 6.96 4.10 10.64
C ALA A 109 6.02 4.80 9.67
N CYS A 110 6.54 5.85 9.04
CA CYS A 110 5.88 6.52 7.93
C CYS A 110 6.20 5.78 6.64
N ILE A 111 5.23 5.73 5.73
CA ILE A 111 5.47 5.21 4.38
C ILE A 111 6.41 6.18 3.63
N ARG A 112 7.39 5.60 2.92
CA ARG A 112 8.40 6.34 2.13
C ARG A 112 8.54 5.83 0.70
N SER A 113 7.96 4.69 0.40
CA SER A 113 7.95 4.14 -0.95
C SER A 113 6.63 3.45 -1.21
N VAL A 114 6.00 3.79 -2.32
CA VAL A 114 4.76 3.16 -2.79
C VAL A 114 4.89 2.85 -4.26
N VAL A 115 4.65 1.60 -4.62
CA VAL A 115 4.59 1.15 -6.01
C VAL A 115 3.25 0.46 -6.22
N LEU A 116 2.49 0.92 -7.20
CA LEU A 116 1.23 0.33 -7.63
C LEU A 116 1.26 0.10 -9.14
N THR A 117 1.03 -1.13 -9.56
CA THR A 117 1.07 -1.53 -10.98
C THR A 117 -0.24 -2.20 -11.34
N PHE A 118 -0.96 -1.64 -12.31
CA PHE A 118 -2.13 -2.25 -12.93
C PHE A 118 -1.76 -2.82 -14.29
N SER A 119 -2.09 -4.10 -14.53
CA SER A 119 -1.81 -4.74 -15.81
C SER A 119 -3.00 -4.76 -16.78
N TRP A 120 -4.17 -4.30 -16.33
CA TRP A 120 -5.44 -4.46 -17.04
C TRP A 120 -6.17 -3.14 -17.29
N ARG A 121 -5.77 -2.06 -16.64
CA ARG A 121 -6.33 -0.72 -16.83
C ARG A 121 -5.26 0.34 -16.98
N GLU A 122 -5.69 1.44 -17.59
CA GLU A 122 -4.97 2.69 -17.63
C GLU A 122 -5.03 3.39 -16.26
N VAL A 123 -4.02 4.20 -15.98
CA VAL A 123 -3.98 5.06 -14.80
C VAL A 123 -4.39 6.47 -15.20
N ASP A 124 -5.37 7.00 -14.48
CA ASP A 124 -5.77 8.40 -14.56
C ASP A 124 -4.84 9.25 -13.68
N ALA A 125 -4.03 10.11 -14.31
CA ALA A 125 -3.07 10.95 -13.60
C ALA A 125 -3.75 12.00 -12.69
N GLU A 126 -4.98 12.42 -13.01
CA GLU A 126 -5.71 13.41 -12.20
C GLU A 126 -6.17 12.81 -10.87
N VAL A 127 -6.68 11.57 -10.90
CA VAL A 127 -7.07 10.82 -9.69
C VAL A 127 -5.90 10.68 -8.73
N TYR A 128 -4.71 10.37 -9.26
CA TYR A 128 -3.51 10.16 -8.48
C TYR A 128 -2.66 11.41 -8.22
N GLN A 129 -3.16 12.60 -8.59
CA GLN A 129 -2.50 13.89 -8.32
C GLN A 129 -2.09 14.09 -6.85
N PRO A 130 -2.88 13.66 -5.83
CA PRO A 130 -2.45 13.78 -4.44
C PRO A 130 -1.12 13.07 -4.16
N LEU A 131 -0.89 11.89 -4.75
CA LEU A 131 0.36 11.15 -4.55
C LEU A 131 1.55 11.83 -5.25
N ARG A 132 1.34 12.51 -6.38
CA ARG A 132 2.39 13.33 -7.02
C ARG A 132 2.85 14.47 -6.12
N ASN A 133 1.89 15.11 -5.44
CA ASN A 133 2.22 16.18 -4.50
C ASN A 133 3.08 15.63 -3.35
N LEU A 134 2.77 14.43 -2.85
CA LEU A 134 3.59 13.76 -1.83
C LEU A 134 4.98 13.37 -2.36
N ASP A 135 5.09 12.97 -3.63
CA ASP A 135 6.38 12.64 -4.26
C ASP A 135 7.31 13.85 -4.36
N ALA A 136 6.76 15.01 -4.73
CA ALA A 136 7.47 16.29 -4.67
C ALA A 136 7.95 16.66 -3.25
N GLU A 137 7.31 16.11 -2.21
CA GLU A 137 7.67 16.31 -0.80
C GLU A 137 8.51 15.17 -0.19
N GLY A 138 8.94 14.19 -1.01
CA GLY A 138 9.90 13.15 -0.64
C GLY A 138 9.33 11.76 -0.38
N LEU A 139 8.07 11.48 -0.74
CA LEU A 139 7.54 10.11 -0.81
C LEU A 139 7.89 9.48 -2.16
N ARG A 140 8.63 8.38 -2.25
CA ARG A 140 8.82 7.74 -3.58
C ARG A 140 7.52 7.10 -4.07
N VAL A 141 6.90 7.65 -5.11
CA VAL A 141 5.67 7.11 -5.72
C VAL A 141 5.95 6.57 -7.12
N VAL A 142 5.38 5.41 -7.42
CA VAL A 142 5.27 4.91 -8.79
C VAL A 142 3.89 4.29 -8.96
N VAL A 143 3.00 4.93 -9.71
CA VAL A 143 1.74 4.30 -10.15
C VAL A 143 1.80 4.09 -11.65
N THR A 144 1.54 2.86 -12.11
CA THR A 144 1.63 2.47 -13.53
C THR A 144 0.41 1.69 -13.99
N GLY A 145 -0.05 2.00 -15.20
CA GLY A 145 -1.12 1.29 -15.90
C GLY A 145 -0.68 0.80 -17.28
N THR A 146 -1.62 0.27 -18.06
CA THR A 146 -1.37 -0.23 -19.43
C THR A 146 -0.93 0.84 -20.41
N ASN A 147 -1.28 2.11 -20.16
CA ASN A 147 -0.85 3.28 -20.93
C ASN A 147 0.60 3.69 -20.66
N GLY A 148 1.30 3.02 -19.73
CA GLY A 148 2.68 3.34 -19.36
C GLY A 148 2.83 4.67 -18.62
N VAL A 149 1.72 5.33 -18.25
CA VAL A 149 1.73 6.54 -17.43
C VAL A 149 2.38 6.20 -16.10
N LYS A 150 3.36 7.02 -15.71
CA LYS A 150 3.96 7.01 -14.39
C LYS A 150 3.49 8.25 -13.64
N VAL A 151 2.80 8.00 -12.55
CA VAL A 151 2.49 9.03 -11.55
C VAL A 151 3.66 9.14 -10.60
#